data_AF-A0A921HQJ0-F1
#
_entry.id   AF-A0A921HQJ0-F1
#
_cell.length_a   1.000
_cell.length_b   1.000
_cell.length_c   1.000
_cell.angle_alpha   90.00
_cell.angle_beta   90.00
_cell.angle_gamma   90.00
#
_symmetry.space_group_name_H-M   'P 1'
#
loop_
_entity.id
_entity.type
_entity.pdbx_description
1 polymer ?
#
loop_
_entity_poly.entity_id
_entity_poly.type
_entity_poly.pdbx_seq_one_letter_code
_entity_poly.pdbx_strand_id
1 'polypeptide(L)'
;MINRLIILMLVCLMSLGATARAGSSETKEDDNLPPMVIETDNLIYAGAFIDWDSSPSITAQDKVNLYAEPSLNSEQIATTLVNEKLKVIGAKAYIYPRMGTTTVTIPVEQIKSSYEWNDIPKTAFPQKGDTIYVIYVEPPDCIGVAWYKGHFIPISSSGIQISYLKNTGNIWAVYKGYVNPKDNNQNIYYLKNTTRSDPRVFGSSYRRNADIWLQVELLDKTTGWVMMQNAHLGAGEQPFWWENMNGISLSLYSSQVYSDWYKTYGYIGNK
;
A
#
# COMPACT_ATOMS: atom_id res chain seq x y z
N MET A 1 -2.18 -21.69 4.78
CA MET A 1 -0.97 -20.86 4.92
C MET A 1 -1.02 -20.17 6.28
N ILE A 2 0.06 -20.20 7.05
CA ILE A 2 0.15 -19.51 8.33
C ILE A 2 0.49 -18.04 8.03
N ASN A 3 -0.47 -17.14 8.18
CA ASN A 3 -0.25 -15.70 8.06
C ASN A 3 0.74 -15.26 9.14
N ARG A 4 1.94 -14.79 8.74
CA ARG A 4 2.95 -14.28 9.67
C ARG A 4 3.06 -12.77 9.53
N LEU A 5 2.38 -12.03 10.41
CA LEU A 5 2.67 -10.62 10.62
C LEU A 5 3.96 -10.51 11.44
N ILE A 6 5.04 -10.02 10.83
CA ILE A 6 6.31 -9.77 11.53
C ILE A 6 6.44 -8.26 11.72
N ILE A 7 6.22 -7.81 12.95
CA ILE A 7 6.46 -6.41 13.34
C ILE A 7 7.96 -6.27 13.63
N LEU A 8 8.72 -5.76 12.65
CA LEU A 8 10.13 -5.44 12.86
C LEU A 8 10.28 -4.01 13.39
N MET A 9 10.50 -3.86 14.71
CA MET A 9 11.07 -2.63 15.25
C MET A 9 12.56 -2.57 14.90
N LEU A 10 12.89 -2.14 13.68
CA LEU A 10 14.26 -1.80 13.30
C LEU A 10 14.66 -0.48 13.95
N VAL A 11 15.37 -0.57 15.08
CA VAL A 11 16.20 0.52 15.59
C VAL A 11 17.48 0.53 14.75
N CYS A 12 17.44 1.19 13.58
CA CYS A 12 18.65 1.45 12.80
C CYS A 12 19.45 2.61 13.41
N LEU A 13 20.25 2.29 14.42
CA LEU A 13 21.47 3.05 14.77
C LEU A 13 22.56 2.65 13.77
N MET A 14 22.78 3.41 12.68
CA MET A 14 24.02 3.69 11.91
C MET A 14 23.57 4.58 10.72
N SER A 15 24.11 5.73 10.32
CA SER A 15 25.34 6.46 10.60
C SER A 15 25.14 7.90 10.09
N LEU A 16 25.18 8.90 10.98
CA LEU A 16 25.36 10.31 10.60
C LEU A 16 26.46 10.88 11.50
N GLY A 17 27.66 10.95 10.95
CA GLY A 17 28.74 11.76 11.52
C GLY A 17 28.53 13.22 11.15
N ALA A 18 28.54 14.08 12.17
CA ALA A 18 28.62 15.55 12.15
C ALA A 18 27.42 16.31 11.53
N THR A 19 26.67 17.18 12.21
CA THR A 19 26.87 17.92 13.47
C THR A 19 25.53 18.50 13.94
N ALA A 20 25.36 18.54 15.27
CA ALA A 20 24.68 19.55 16.07
C ALA A 20 23.14 19.59 16.20
N ARG A 21 22.72 19.22 17.42
CA ARG A 21 21.61 19.78 18.21
C ARG A 21 20.21 19.74 17.59
N ALA A 22 19.55 18.61 17.77
CA ALA A 22 18.16 18.59 18.19
C ALA A 22 18.09 17.66 19.41
N GLY A 23 17.47 18.13 20.50
CA GLY A 23 17.32 17.34 21.72
C GLY A 23 16.71 15.99 21.38
N SER A 24 17.33 14.92 21.88
CA SER A 24 16.70 13.61 21.94
C SER A 24 15.41 13.77 22.75
N SER A 25 14.27 13.91 22.08
CA SER A 25 13.00 13.70 22.75
C SER A 25 13.00 12.24 23.15
N GLU A 26 13.07 11.99 24.46
CA GLU A 26 12.80 10.70 25.05
C GLU A 26 11.49 10.18 24.44
N THR A 27 11.57 9.24 23.51
CA THR A 27 10.40 8.46 23.09
C THR A 27 9.96 7.68 24.31
N LYS A 28 8.90 8.15 24.95
CA LYS A 28 8.26 7.45 26.05
C LYS A 28 7.67 6.15 25.50
N GLU A 29 7.76 5.09 26.27
CA GLU A 29 7.16 3.77 26.03
C GLU A 29 5.65 3.81 25.70
N ASP A 30 4.98 4.95 25.90
CA ASP A 30 3.54 5.19 25.66
C ASP A 30 3.22 5.95 24.35
N ASP A 31 4.21 6.31 23.54
CA ASP A 31 3.95 6.86 22.21
C ASP A 31 3.43 5.73 21.32
N ASN A 32 2.10 5.60 21.21
CA ASN A 32 1.34 4.67 20.34
C ASN A 32 1.61 4.88 18.83
N LEU A 33 2.85 5.18 18.47
CA LEU A 33 3.31 5.37 17.12
C LEU A 33 3.39 4.00 16.43
N PRO A 34 2.97 3.90 15.15
CA PRO A 34 3.17 2.69 14.36
C PRO A 34 4.65 2.32 14.28
N PRO A 35 4.99 1.06 13.98
CA PRO A 35 6.34 0.68 13.58
C PRO A 35 6.87 1.56 12.42
N MET A 36 8.20 1.66 12.30
CA MET A 36 8.83 2.35 11.17
C MET A 36 8.52 1.66 9.84
N VAL A 37 8.58 0.33 9.85
CA VAL A 37 8.25 -0.56 8.74
C VAL A 37 7.45 -1.75 9.28
N ILE A 38 6.43 -2.17 8.55
CA ILE A 38 5.69 -3.40 8.83
C ILE A 38 5.90 -4.34 7.63
N GLU A 39 6.45 -5.53 7.87
CA GLU A 39 6.64 -6.55 6.85
C GLU A 39 5.48 -7.55 6.91
N THR A 40 4.88 -7.86 5.76
CA THR A 40 3.76 -8.80 5.67
C THR A 40 3.70 -9.46 4.30
N ASP A 41 3.29 -10.73 4.27
CA ASP A 41 2.88 -11.43 3.04
C ASP A 41 1.44 -11.10 2.64
N ASN A 42 0.65 -10.54 3.57
CA ASN A 42 -0.74 -10.20 3.35
C ASN A 42 -0.91 -8.80 2.75
N LEU A 43 -0.94 -8.75 1.40
CA LEU A 43 -0.94 -7.50 0.64
C LEU A 43 -2.14 -6.58 0.89
N ILE A 44 -3.23 -7.07 1.48
CA ILE A 44 -4.41 -6.23 1.71
C ILE A 44 -4.13 -5.10 2.69
N TYR A 45 -3.22 -5.29 3.65
CA TYR A 45 -2.79 -4.19 4.52
C TYR A 45 -2.08 -3.07 3.75
N ALA A 46 -1.57 -3.35 2.55
CA ALA A 46 -1.01 -2.39 1.62
C ALA A 46 -2.02 -1.96 0.53
N GLY A 47 -3.26 -2.44 0.54
CA GLY A 47 -4.25 -2.10 -0.47
C GLY A 47 -4.11 -2.86 -1.80
N ALA A 48 -3.59 -4.08 -1.76
CA ALA A 48 -3.50 -4.98 -2.91
C ALA A 48 -3.94 -6.40 -2.51
N PHE A 49 -4.21 -7.26 -3.48
CA PHE A 49 -4.72 -8.60 -3.24
C PHE A 49 -4.22 -9.59 -4.30
N ILE A 50 -4.03 -10.85 -3.89
CA ILE A 50 -3.72 -11.98 -4.76
C ILE A 50 -4.72 -13.10 -4.48
N ASP A 51 -5.41 -13.52 -5.53
CA ASP A 51 -6.23 -14.73 -5.56
C ASP A 51 -5.32 -15.91 -5.92
N TRP A 52 -4.87 -16.64 -4.90
CA TRP A 52 -4.02 -17.81 -5.07
C TRP A 52 -4.73 -18.98 -5.77
N ASP A 53 -6.05 -19.08 -5.65
CA ASP A 53 -6.85 -20.15 -6.25
C ASP A 53 -6.95 -19.98 -7.78
N SER A 54 -6.83 -18.75 -8.27
CA SER A 54 -6.88 -18.42 -9.70
C SER A 54 -5.57 -18.69 -10.47
N SER A 55 -4.53 -19.25 -9.83
CA SER A 55 -3.18 -19.40 -10.40
C SER A 55 -2.61 -18.06 -10.88
N PRO A 56 -2.20 -17.16 -9.96
CA PRO A 56 -1.87 -15.80 -10.29
C PRO A 56 -0.66 -15.70 -11.22
N SER A 57 -0.74 -14.81 -12.20
CA SER A 57 0.30 -14.64 -13.21
C SER A 57 0.35 -13.21 -13.76
N ILE A 58 1.51 -12.83 -14.28
CA ILE A 58 1.75 -11.54 -14.94
C ILE A 58 2.49 -11.77 -16.25
N THR A 59 2.27 -10.92 -17.24
CA THR A 59 3.11 -10.88 -18.44
C THR A 59 4.06 -9.69 -18.33
N ALA A 60 5.35 -9.91 -18.55
CA ALA A 60 6.35 -8.84 -18.56
C ALA A 60 6.29 -8.06 -19.89
N GLN A 61 5.80 -6.82 -19.89
CA GLN A 61 5.81 -5.96 -21.08
C GLN A 61 7.21 -5.36 -21.36
N ASP A 62 8.09 -5.35 -20.36
CA ASP A 62 9.49 -4.92 -20.46
C ASP A 62 10.39 -5.86 -19.66
N LYS A 63 11.70 -5.78 -19.90
CA LYS A 63 12.71 -6.51 -19.13
C LYS A 63 12.71 -6.02 -17.69
N VAL A 64 12.57 -6.94 -16.75
CA VAL A 64 12.68 -6.65 -15.31
C VAL A 64 13.71 -7.56 -14.67
N ASN A 65 14.50 -7.01 -13.76
CA ASN A 65 15.46 -7.77 -12.97
C ASN A 65 14.76 -8.52 -11.84
N LEU A 66 15.13 -9.79 -11.68
CA LEU A 66 14.75 -10.62 -10.55
C LEU A 66 15.85 -10.53 -9.50
N TYR A 67 15.44 -10.32 -8.25
CA TYR A 67 16.33 -10.19 -7.11
C TYR A 67 16.23 -11.40 -6.17
N ALA A 68 17.33 -11.78 -5.52
CA ALA A 68 17.34 -12.88 -4.55
C ALA A 68 16.42 -12.62 -3.34
N GLU A 69 16.39 -11.38 -2.86
CA GLU A 69 15.51 -10.87 -1.81
C GLU A 69 14.64 -9.71 -2.35
N PRO A 70 13.49 -9.40 -1.73
CA PRO A 70 12.61 -8.30 -2.15
C PRO A 70 13.19 -6.92 -1.77
N SER A 71 14.32 -6.58 -2.39
CA SER A 71 15.07 -5.35 -2.18
C SER A 71 15.85 -4.99 -3.45
N LEU A 72 15.85 -3.72 -3.84
CA LEU A 72 16.65 -3.25 -4.98
C LEU A 72 18.17 -3.32 -4.73
N ASN A 73 18.58 -3.49 -3.46
CA ASN A 73 19.99 -3.67 -3.08
C ASN A 73 20.40 -5.16 -3.04
N SER A 74 19.47 -6.08 -3.29
CA SER A 74 19.76 -7.51 -3.34
C SER A 74 20.53 -7.87 -4.61
N GLU A 75 21.22 -9.01 -4.57
CA GLU A 75 21.80 -9.62 -5.77
C GLU A 75 20.73 -9.83 -6.85
N GLN A 76 21.06 -9.43 -8.08
CA GLN A 76 20.29 -9.75 -9.27
C GLN A 76 20.62 -11.17 -9.71
N ILE A 77 19.60 -12.02 -9.79
CA ILE A 77 19.76 -13.45 -10.11
C ILE A 77 19.32 -13.78 -11.54
N ALA A 78 18.43 -12.98 -12.13
CA ALA A 78 17.97 -13.16 -13.51
C ALA A 78 17.34 -11.86 -14.07
N THR A 79 16.95 -11.91 -15.33
CA THR A 79 16.17 -10.86 -16.00
C THR A 79 15.12 -11.54 -16.89
N THR A 80 13.90 -11.01 -16.92
CA THR A 80 12.82 -11.54 -17.77
C THR A 80 13.04 -11.24 -19.25
N LEU A 81 12.34 -11.97 -20.11
CA LEU A 81 12.12 -11.59 -21.50
C LEU A 81 10.83 -10.76 -21.65
N VAL A 82 10.81 -9.93 -22.69
CA VAL A 82 9.60 -9.20 -23.07
C VAL A 82 8.53 -10.19 -23.56
N ASN A 83 7.29 -10.00 -23.11
CA ASN A 83 6.13 -10.87 -23.23
C ASN A 83 6.24 -12.22 -22.52
N GLU A 84 7.20 -12.38 -21.61
CA GLU A 84 7.30 -13.60 -20.80
C GLU A 84 6.17 -13.67 -19.78
N LYS A 85 5.47 -14.81 -19.73
CA LYS A 85 4.44 -15.06 -18.73
C LYS A 85 5.09 -15.64 -17.47
N LEU A 86 4.96 -14.91 -16.38
CA LEU A 86 5.52 -15.22 -15.08
C LEU A 86 4.43 -15.78 -14.18
N LYS A 87 4.71 -16.91 -13.52
CA LYS A 87 3.85 -17.42 -12.44
C LYS A 87 4.19 -16.66 -11.16
N VAL A 88 3.19 -16.15 -10.47
CA VAL A 88 3.37 -15.56 -9.13
C VAL A 88 3.27 -16.67 -8.09
N ILE A 89 4.30 -16.78 -7.25
CA ILE A 89 4.44 -17.86 -6.26
C ILE A 89 4.57 -17.35 -4.82
N GLY A 90 4.71 -16.03 -4.64
CA GLY A 90 4.81 -15.40 -3.34
C GLY A 90 4.64 -13.89 -3.44
N ALA A 91 4.45 -13.24 -2.30
CA ALA A 91 4.30 -11.80 -2.23
C ALA A 91 4.80 -11.26 -0.90
N LYS A 92 5.21 -9.99 -0.91
CA LYS A 92 5.61 -9.27 0.29
C LYS A 92 5.29 -7.79 0.14
N ALA A 93 4.83 -7.18 1.24
CA ALA A 93 4.69 -5.75 1.38
C ALA A 93 5.58 -5.23 2.50
N TYR A 94 6.22 -4.08 2.25
CA TYR A 94 6.89 -3.27 3.26
C TYR A 94 6.08 -1.99 3.44
N ILE A 95 5.31 -1.93 4.52
CA ILE A 95 4.41 -0.81 4.80
C ILE A 95 5.13 0.21 5.68
N TYR A 96 5.00 1.49 5.34
CA TYR A 96 5.65 2.62 6.01
C TYR A 96 4.60 3.58 6.59
N PRO A 97 3.96 3.26 7.73
CA PRO A 97 2.87 4.07 8.26
C PRO A 97 3.28 5.52 8.54
N ARG A 98 4.53 5.72 8.93
CA ARG A 98 5.09 7.04 9.27
C ARG A 98 5.41 7.92 8.05
N MET A 99 5.11 7.49 6.83
CA MET A 99 5.20 8.35 5.63
C MET A 99 4.11 9.43 5.60
N GLY A 100 3.15 9.41 6.50
CA GLY A 100 2.22 10.52 6.69
C GLY A 100 1.43 10.40 7.98
N THR A 101 0.95 11.53 8.46
CA THR A 101 0.04 11.63 9.60
C THR A 101 -1.30 12.14 9.11
N THR A 102 -2.39 11.59 9.63
CA THR A 102 -3.74 12.01 9.25
C THR A 102 -4.52 12.36 10.50
N THR A 103 -4.96 13.62 10.59
CA THR A 103 -5.80 14.07 11.71
C THR A 103 -7.27 13.90 11.35
N VAL A 104 -8.02 13.23 12.22
CA VAL A 104 -9.47 13.05 12.08
C VAL A 104 -10.18 14.32 12.52
N THR A 105 -10.94 14.95 11.62
CA THR A 105 -11.66 16.21 11.85
C THR A 105 -13.14 15.98 12.19
N ILE A 106 -13.70 14.85 11.77
CA ILE A 106 -15.09 14.43 12.01
C ILE A 106 -15.08 12.96 12.45
N PRO A 107 -15.86 12.55 13.47
CA PRO A 107 -15.94 11.15 13.88
C PRO A 107 -16.36 10.21 12.74
N VAL A 108 -15.80 9.00 12.71
CA VAL A 108 -16.10 8.00 11.67
C VAL A 108 -17.59 7.68 11.54
N GLU A 109 -18.34 7.71 12.64
CA GLU A 109 -19.80 7.47 12.62
C GLU A 109 -20.59 8.45 11.76
N GLN A 110 -19.99 9.60 11.42
CA GLN A 110 -20.59 10.61 10.54
C GLN A 110 -20.07 10.52 9.10
N ILE A 111 -19.14 9.59 8.82
CA ILE A 111 -18.67 9.29 7.47
C ILE A 111 -19.74 8.45 6.80
N LYS A 112 -20.42 9.03 5.80
CA LYS A 112 -21.25 8.26 4.88
C LYS A 112 -20.34 7.36 4.06
N SER A 113 -20.30 6.09 4.43
CA SER A 113 -19.70 5.05 3.61
C SER A 113 -20.78 4.34 2.82
N SER A 114 -20.49 3.99 1.56
CA SER A 114 -21.28 3.06 0.74
C SER A 114 -21.24 1.61 1.27
N TYR A 115 -20.29 1.30 2.14
CA TYR A 115 -20.12 0.01 2.81
C TYR A 115 -20.76 0.03 4.20
N GLU A 116 -21.47 -1.04 4.55
CA GLU A 116 -22.10 -1.21 5.86
C GLU A 116 -21.06 -1.67 6.89
N TRP A 117 -20.66 -0.78 7.82
CA TRP A 117 -19.71 -1.07 8.91
C TRP A 117 -20.39 -1.69 10.12
N ASN A 118 -21.53 -2.37 9.91
CA ASN A 118 -22.48 -2.71 10.96
C ASN A 118 -21.90 -3.71 11.99
N ASP A 119 -20.86 -4.45 11.62
CA ASP A 119 -20.25 -5.50 12.46
C ASP A 119 -18.99 -5.04 13.23
N ILE A 120 -18.55 -3.79 13.07
CA ILE A 120 -17.36 -3.28 13.78
C ILE A 120 -17.79 -2.48 15.01
N PRO A 121 -17.28 -2.78 16.22
CA PRO A 121 -17.56 -1.99 17.41
C PRO A 121 -17.23 -0.51 17.18
N LYS A 122 -18.15 0.39 17.51
CA LYS A 122 -17.94 1.84 17.32
C LYS A 122 -16.67 2.38 17.99
N THR A 123 -16.28 1.77 19.10
CA THR A 123 -15.05 2.07 19.86
C THR A 123 -13.76 1.74 19.12
N ALA A 124 -13.83 0.92 18.08
CA ALA A 124 -12.71 0.62 17.20
C ALA A 124 -12.36 1.76 16.24
N PHE A 125 -13.30 2.68 16.03
CA PHE A 125 -13.13 3.71 15.02
C PHE A 125 -12.43 4.95 15.56
N PRO A 126 -11.60 5.59 14.72
CA PRO A 126 -11.02 6.89 15.01
C PRO A 126 -12.07 7.94 15.37
N GLN A 127 -11.79 8.65 16.47
CA GLN A 127 -12.58 9.77 16.96
C GLN A 127 -12.01 11.09 16.47
N LYS A 128 -12.81 12.15 16.53
CA LYS A 128 -12.33 13.50 16.21
C LYS A 128 -11.12 13.86 17.09
N GLY A 129 -10.06 14.34 16.46
CA GLY A 129 -8.79 14.68 17.11
C GLY A 129 -7.77 13.54 17.11
N ASP A 130 -8.18 12.30 16.82
CA ASP A 130 -7.25 11.19 16.71
C ASP A 130 -6.30 11.36 15.53
N THR A 131 -5.11 10.78 15.67
CA THR A 131 -4.16 10.58 14.58
C THR A 131 -4.27 9.15 14.07
N ILE A 132 -4.47 9.01 12.76
CA ILE A 132 -4.35 7.74 12.04
C ILE A 132 -3.21 7.85 11.04
N TYR A 133 -2.73 6.72 10.55
CA TYR A 133 -1.67 6.64 9.56
C TYR A 133 -2.24 5.97 8.32
N VAL A 134 -2.58 6.78 7.32
CA VAL A 134 -3.11 6.27 6.05
C VAL A 134 -2.03 5.42 5.39
N ILE A 135 -2.36 4.16 5.10
CA ILE A 135 -1.49 3.24 4.37
C ILE A 135 -1.87 3.23 2.90
N TYR A 136 -3.17 3.15 2.63
CA TYR A 136 -3.69 3.06 1.28
C TYR A 136 -4.99 3.85 1.15
N VAL A 137 -5.12 4.65 0.10
CA VAL A 137 -6.40 5.24 -0.34
C VAL A 137 -6.43 5.33 -1.86
N GLU A 138 -7.62 5.18 -2.43
CA GLU A 138 -7.91 5.38 -3.86
C GLU A 138 -8.83 6.59 -4.07
N PRO A 139 -9.10 7.00 -5.33
CA PRO A 139 -10.13 7.99 -5.62
C PRO A 139 -11.49 7.61 -5.04
N PRO A 140 -12.41 8.57 -4.97
CA PRO A 140 -13.53 8.51 -4.06
C PRO A 140 -14.43 7.29 -4.28
N ASP A 141 -15.08 6.91 -3.19
CA ASP A 141 -16.03 5.80 -3.03
C ASP A 141 -15.38 4.40 -2.91
N CYS A 142 -14.08 4.37 -2.60
CA CYS A 142 -13.31 3.17 -2.31
C CYS A 142 -12.97 3.00 -0.83
N ILE A 143 -12.58 1.78 -0.48
CA ILE A 143 -12.02 1.44 0.83
C ILE A 143 -10.52 1.76 0.83
N GLY A 144 -10.10 2.54 1.82
CA GLY A 144 -8.71 2.72 2.19
C GLY A 144 -8.33 1.85 3.38
N VAL A 145 -7.04 1.82 3.69
CA VAL A 145 -6.47 1.15 4.84
C VAL A 145 -5.67 2.17 5.65
N ALA A 146 -5.86 2.17 6.97
CA ALA A 146 -5.02 2.93 7.89
C ALA A 146 -4.52 2.05 9.03
N TRP A 147 -3.43 2.49 9.65
CA TRP A 147 -3.00 2.03 10.95
C TRP A 147 -3.52 2.96 12.05
N TYR A 148 -4.10 2.38 13.10
CA TYR A 148 -4.64 3.09 14.24
C TYR A 148 -4.53 2.21 15.49
N LYS A 149 -3.87 2.74 16.55
CA LYS A 149 -3.72 2.10 17.87
C LYS A 149 -3.30 0.63 17.84
N GLY A 150 -2.31 0.28 17.02
CA GLY A 150 -1.78 -1.08 16.94
C GLY A 150 -2.44 -1.98 15.89
N HIS A 151 -3.44 -1.48 15.17
CA HIS A 151 -4.26 -2.29 14.27
C HIS A 151 -4.39 -1.65 12.89
N PHE A 152 -4.53 -2.50 11.86
CA PHE A 152 -5.02 -2.08 10.55
C PHE A 152 -6.54 -1.95 10.61
N ILE A 153 -7.06 -0.81 10.16
CA ILE A 153 -8.48 -0.54 10.06
C ILE A 153 -8.85 -0.20 8.61
N PRO A 154 -10.06 -0.58 8.19
CA PRO A 154 -10.61 -0.06 6.95
C PRO A 154 -10.95 1.41 7.19
N ILE A 155 -10.83 2.26 6.17
CA ILE A 155 -11.34 3.65 6.20
C ILE A 155 -12.06 3.98 4.89
N SER A 156 -12.97 4.96 4.90
CA SER A 156 -13.50 5.50 3.66
C SER A 156 -12.45 6.36 2.97
N SER A 157 -12.16 6.12 1.69
CA SER A 157 -11.27 7.02 0.94
C SER A 157 -11.93 8.39 0.67
N SER A 158 -13.26 8.43 0.59
CA SER A 158 -14.03 9.67 0.42
C SER A 158 -13.89 10.56 1.65
N GLY A 159 -13.49 11.82 1.46
CA GLY A 159 -13.41 12.80 2.55
C GLY A 159 -12.05 12.86 3.28
N ILE A 160 -11.05 12.10 2.85
CA ILE A 160 -9.65 12.31 3.28
C ILE A 160 -9.04 13.39 2.38
N GLN A 161 -8.71 14.54 2.94
CA GLN A 161 -8.04 15.60 2.22
C GLN A 161 -6.55 15.26 2.08
N ILE A 162 -6.11 15.00 0.84
CA ILE A 162 -4.71 14.84 0.45
C ILE A 162 -4.41 15.88 -0.64
N SER A 163 -3.27 16.57 -0.55
CA SER A 163 -2.93 17.76 -1.35
C SER A 163 -3.09 17.59 -2.88
N TYR A 164 -2.89 16.37 -3.37
CA TYR A 164 -2.95 15.99 -4.78
C TYR A 164 -4.10 15.02 -5.11
N LEU A 165 -5.01 14.77 -4.18
CA LEU A 165 -6.20 13.94 -4.46
C LEU A 165 -7.44 14.83 -4.52
N LYS A 166 -8.23 14.67 -5.58
CA LYS A 166 -9.52 15.34 -5.67
C LYS A 166 -10.45 14.79 -4.60
N ASN A 167 -10.92 15.65 -3.71
CA ASN A 167 -11.92 15.30 -2.72
C ASN A 167 -13.33 15.54 -3.27
N THR A 168 -14.25 14.59 -3.11
CA THR A 168 -15.64 14.68 -3.57
C THR A 168 -16.67 14.54 -2.45
N GLY A 169 -16.25 14.56 -1.19
CA GLY A 169 -17.12 14.43 -0.02
C GLY A 169 -16.83 15.44 1.09
N ASN A 170 -17.55 15.30 2.21
CA ASN A 170 -17.26 16.05 3.43
C ASN A 170 -15.89 15.66 3.97
N ILE A 171 -15.04 16.64 4.22
CA ILE A 171 -13.68 16.42 4.73
C ILE A 171 -13.77 15.91 6.18
N TRP A 172 -13.50 14.63 6.41
CA TRP A 172 -13.49 14.00 7.73
C TRP A 172 -12.09 13.75 8.27
N ALA A 173 -11.06 13.85 7.41
CA ALA A 173 -9.67 13.68 7.78
C ALA A 173 -8.74 14.53 6.91
N VAL A 174 -7.62 14.97 7.47
CA VAL A 174 -6.60 15.76 6.76
C VAL A 174 -5.26 15.03 6.83
N TYR A 175 -4.78 14.58 5.67
CA TYR A 175 -3.46 13.95 5.53
C TYR A 175 -2.37 15.00 5.40
N LYS A 176 -1.33 14.85 6.21
CA LYS A 176 -0.07 15.59 6.17
C LYS A 176 1.06 14.56 6.15
N GLY A 177 1.62 14.32 4.98
CA GLY A 177 2.67 13.35 4.81
C GLY A 177 3.49 13.61 3.58
N TYR A 178 4.29 12.61 3.21
CA TYR A 178 5.07 12.62 2.01
C TYR A 178 4.16 12.82 0.79
N VAL A 179 4.54 13.82 0.00
CA VAL A 179 4.01 14.15 -1.31
C VAL A 179 5.23 14.11 -2.22
N ASN A 180 5.23 13.25 -3.25
CA ASN A 180 6.32 13.33 -4.21
C ASN A 180 6.19 14.67 -4.96
N PRO A 181 7.25 15.47 -5.09
CA PRO A 181 7.19 16.76 -5.80
C PRO A 181 6.67 16.69 -7.24
N LYS A 182 6.73 15.51 -7.87
CA LYS A 182 6.23 15.23 -9.23
C LYS A 182 4.74 14.85 -9.25
N ASP A 183 4.15 14.53 -8.11
CA ASP A 183 2.71 14.30 -7.99
C ASP A 183 2.00 15.65 -7.92
N ASN A 184 1.38 16.07 -9.02
CA ASN A 184 0.61 17.31 -9.10
C ASN A 184 -0.81 17.05 -9.63
N ASN A 185 -1.72 18.01 -9.37
CA ASN A 185 -3.14 17.89 -9.73
C ASN A 185 -3.42 17.75 -11.24
N GLN A 186 -2.43 18.03 -12.11
CA GLN A 186 -2.57 17.93 -13.57
C GLN A 186 -2.19 16.54 -14.09
N ASN A 187 -1.42 15.76 -13.31
CA ASN A 187 -1.03 14.39 -13.61
C ASN A 187 -2.10 13.38 -13.17
N ILE A 188 -3.38 13.77 -13.15
CA ILE A 188 -4.49 12.97 -12.58
C ILE A 188 -5.47 12.45 -13.67
N TYR A 189 -5.23 12.77 -14.93
CA TYR A 189 -6.06 12.31 -16.04
C TYR A 189 -5.35 11.19 -16.82
N TYR A 190 -5.69 9.92 -16.57
CA TYR A 190 -5.18 8.80 -17.37
C TYR A 190 -6.27 7.82 -17.77
N LEU A 191 -6.86 8.09 -18.93
CA LEU A 191 -7.53 7.11 -19.78
C LEU A 191 -7.75 7.76 -21.15
N LYS A 192 -6.77 7.64 -22.05
CA LYS A 192 -7.06 7.76 -23.48
C LYS A 192 -6.12 6.87 -24.30
N ASN A 193 -6.72 5.79 -24.79
CA ASN A 193 -6.28 4.91 -25.87
C ASN A 193 -5.03 4.03 -25.69
N THR A 194 -5.33 2.73 -25.82
CA THR A 194 -4.49 1.56 -26.04
C THR A 194 -3.73 1.64 -27.38
N THR A 195 -2.81 2.57 -27.53
CA THR A 195 -1.80 2.50 -28.60
C THR A 195 -0.41 2.46 -27.98
N ARG A 196 0.35 1.44 -28.42
CA ARG A 196 1.69 0.98 -28.01
C ARG A 196 2.81 2.04 -27.93
N SER A 197 2.50 3.31 -28.20
CA SER A 197 3.45 4.41 -28.37
C SER A 197 3.57 5.34 -27.17
N ASP A 198 2.84 5.10 -26.08
CA ASP A 198 2.87 5.96 -24.89
C ASP A 198 2.74 5.13 -23.60
N PRO A 199 3.85 4.87 -22.88
CA PRO A 199 3.92 3.90 -21.76
C PRO A 199 3.39 4.48 -20.43
N ARG A 200 2.28 5.22 -20.45
CA ARG A 200 1.74 5.89 -19.25
C ARG A 200 0.63 5.05 -18.61
N VAL A 201 0.98 4.51 -17.45
CA VAL A 201 0.24 3.54 -16.61
C VAL A 201 -1.09 4.08 -16.11
N PHE A 202 -2.08 3.20 -16.01
CA PHE A 202 -3.30 3.40 -15.25
C PHE A 202 -3.00 3.63 -13.76
N GLY A 203 -3.48 4.75 -13.23
CA GLY A 203 -3.54 5.00 -11.80
C GLY A 203 -4.67 5.97 -11.55
N SER A 204 -5.72 5.49 -10.91
CA SER A 204 -6.61 6.33 -10.11
C SER A 204 -5.71 7.15 -9.16
N SER A 205 -6.02 8.39 -8.80
CA SER A 205 -5.21 9.14 -7.82
C SER A 205 -5.20 8.39 -6.47
N TYR A 206 -4.23 7.52 -6.25
CA TYR A 206 -4.14 6.66 -5.09
C TYR A 206 -2.85 6.98 -4.33
N ARG A 207 -2.90 6.80 -3.01
CA ARG A 207 -1.75 6.90 -2.14
C ARG A 207 -1.52 5.53 -1.55
N ARG A 208 -0.34 4.95 -1.76
CA ARG A 208 0.14 3.75 -1.07
C ARG A 208 1.46 4.03 -0.37
N ASN A 209 1.48 3.91 0.96
CA ASN A 209 2.67 3.97 1.79
C ASN A 209 3.26 2.57 1.96
N ALA A 210 3.47 1.85 0.86
CA ALA A 210 4.02 0.51 0.90
C ALA A 210 4.74 0.14 -0.40
N ASP A 211 5.86 -0.57 -0.26
CA ASP A 211 6.44 -1.30 -1.37
C ASP A 211 5.68 -2.61 -1.54
N ILE A 212 5.45 -3.01 -2.79
CA ILE A 212 4.86 -4.31 -3.12
C ILE A 212 5.86 -5.08 -3.97
N TRP A 213 6.16 -6.28 -3.52
CA TRP A 213 7.04 -7.23 -4.17
C TRP A 213 6.30 -8.53 -4.46
N LEU A 214 6.55 -9.09 -5.62
CA LEU A 214 6.08 -10.42 -6.00
C LEU A 214 7.28 -11.34 -6.18
N GLN A 215 7.15 -12.55 -5.66
CA GLN A 215 8.05 -13.65 -6.02
C GLN A 215 7.47 -14.33 -7.25
N VAL A 216 8.28 -14.44 -8.31
CA VAL A 216 7.89 -15.01 -9.59
C VAL A 216 8.76 -16.21 -9.96
N GLU A 217 8.22 -17.12 -10.75
CA GLU A 217 8.91 -18.27 -11.34
C GLU A 217 8.99 -18.10 -12.87
N LEU A 218 10.20 -18.20 -13.42
CA LEU A 218 10.50 -18.20 -14.85
C LEU A 218 10.26 -19.60 -15.46
N LEU A 219 10.28 -19.70 -16.80
CA LEU A 219 10.10 -20.97 -17.51
C LEU A 219 11.17 -22.01 -17.18
N ASP A 220 12.40 -21.57 -16.92
CA ASP A 220 13.54 -22.42 -16.55
C ASP A 220 13.55 -22.80 -15.04
N LYS A 221 12.49 -22.45 -14.31
CA LYS A 221 12.32 -22.63 -12.86
C LYS A 221 13.18 -21.73 -11.98
N THR A 222 13.87 -20.75 -12.54
CA THR A 222 14.49 -19.69 -11.74
C THR A 222 13.41 -18.88 -11.02
N THR A 223 13.58 -18.67 -9.72
CA THR A 223 12.65 -17.89 -8.90
C THR A 223 13.30 -16.64 -8.36
N GLY A 224 12.60 -15.51 -8.35
CA GLY A 224 13.12 -14.25 -7.80
C GLY A 224 12.05 -13.23 -7.50
N TRP A 225 12.46 -12.14 -6.86
CA TRP A 225 11.58 -11.05 -6.47
C TRP A 225 11.61 -9.92 -7.49
N VAL A 226 10.43 -9.38 -7.79
CA VAL A 226 10.23 -8.23 -8.68
C VAL A 226 9.39 -7.17 -7.96
N MET A 227 9.78 -5.90 -8.11
CA MET A 227 9.05 -4.79 -7.50
C MET A 227 7.85 -4.40 -8.37
N MET A 228 6.66 -4.44 -7.78
CA MET A 228 5.43 -3.97 -8.42
C MET A 228 5.14 -2.51 -8.10
N GLN A 229 5.47 -2.07 -6.88
CA GLN A 229 5.30 -0.69 -6.47
C GLN A 229 6.38 -0.26 -5.47
N ASN A 230 6.74 1.01 -5.54
CA ASN A 230 7.63 1.69 -4.61
C ASN A 230 6.90 2.83 -3.88
N ALA A 231 6.89 2.82 -2.55
CA ALA A 231 6.23 3.82 -1.72
C ALA A 231 6.81 5.24 -1.87
N HIS A 232 8.07 5.34 -2.28
CA HIS A 232 8.83 6.59 -2.36
C HIS A 232 8.75 7.24 -3.74
N LEU A 233 8.30 6.52 -4.77
CA LEU A 233 8.16 7.04 -6.13
C LEU A 233 6.81 7.71 -6.35
N GLY A 234 6.80 8.73 -7.22
CA GLY A 234 5.57 9.41 -7.65
C GLY A 234 4.81 8.53 -8.63
N ALA A 235 3.57 8.91 -8.94
CA ALA A 235 2.68 8.12 -9.80
C ALA A 235 3.29 7.83 -11.19
N GLY A 236 3.97 8.81 -11.79
CA GLY A 236 4.63 8.68 -13.10
C GLY A 236 5.98 7.98 -13.07
N GLU A 237 6.48 7.59 -11.90
CA GLU A 237 7.78 6.93 -11.71
C GLU A 237 7.63 5.48 -11.24
N GLN A 238 6.41 5.01 -11.02
CA GLN A 238 6.17 3.64 -10.57
C GLN A 238 6.69 2.61 -11.57
N PRO A 239 7.20 1.45 -11.12
CA PRO A 239 7.62 0.38 -12.01
C PRO A 239 6.48 -0.04 -12.95
N PHE A 240 6.74 0.03 -14.26
CA PHE A 240 5.77 -0.33 -15.29
C PHE A 240 6.35 -1.35 -16.26
N TRP A 241 6.62 -2.55 -15.75
CA TRP A 241 7.14 -3.66 -16.54
C TRP A 241 6.08 -4.75 -16.79
N TRP A 242 4.87 -4.61 -16.25
CA TRP A 242 3.84 -5.66 -16.22
C TRP A 242 2.60 -5.31 -17.04
N GLU A 243 1.95 -6.34 -17.58
CA GLU A 243 0.63 -6.30 -18.21
C GLU A 243 -0.12 -7.62 -17.97
N ASN A 244 -1.40 -7.69 -18.34
CA ASN A 244 -2.21 -8.91 -18.33
C ASN A 244 -2.20 -9.66 -16.98
N MET A 245 -2.38 -8.93 -15.87
CA MET A 245 -2.45 -9.51 -14.53
C MET A 245 -3.65 -10.46 -14.41
N ASN A 246 -3.40 -11.72 -14.05
CA ASN A 246 -4.41 -12.70 -13.66
C ASN A 246 -4.32 -12.95 -12.16
N GLY A 247 -5.45 -12.91 -11.45
CA GLY A 247 -5.48 -13.20 -10.02
C GLY A 247 -4.80 -12.17 -9.13
N ILE A 248 -4.48 -10.98 -9.64
CA ILE A 248 -3.76 -9.93 -8.90
C ILE A 248 -4.52 -8.63 -9.06
N SER A 249 -4.78 -7.96 -7.95
CA SER A 249 -5.36 -6.62 -7.94
C SER A 249 -4.44 -5.68 -7.15
N LEU A 250 -4.02 -4.59 -7.78
CA LEU A 250 -3.38 -3.47 -7.10
C LEU A 250 -4.41 -2.46 -6.60
N SER A 251 -5.67 -2.87 -6.43
CA SER A 251 -6.73 -2.08 -5.84
C SER A 251 -7.68 -2.90 -4.99
N LEU A 252 -8.35 -2.25 -4.04
CA LEU A 252 -9.38 -2.87 -3.19
C LEU A 252 -10.81 -2.60 -3.72
N TYR A 253 -10.94 -2.28 -5.01
CA TYR A 253 -12.21 -1.81 -5.62
C TYR A 253 -13.35 -2.84 -5.63
N SER A 254 -13.11 -4.13 -5.40
CA SER A 254 -14.14 -5.16 -5.54
C SER A 254 -14.83 -5.52 -4.22
N SER A 255 -16.16 -5.60 -4.28
CA SER A 255 -17.02 -6.11 -3.19
C SER A 255 -16.69 -7.56 -2.78
N GLN A 256 -15.99 -8.30 -3.66
CA GLN A 256 -15.48 -9.64 -3.37
C GLN A 256 -14.33 -9.60 -2.36
N VAL A 257 -13.34 -8.72 -2.56
CA VAL A 257 -12.23 -8.51 -1.63
C VAL A 257 -12.75 -7.99 -0.28
N TYR A 258 -13.82 -7.21 -0.29
CA TYR A 258 -14.54 -6.82 0.94
C TYR A 258 -15.13 -8.02 1.68
N SER A 259 -15.93 -8.85 1.00
CA SER A 259 -16.51 -10.09 1.54
C SER A 259 -15.44 -10.95 2.21
N ASP A 260 -14.32 -11.14 1.49
CA ASP A 260 -13.32 -12.11 1.90
C ASP A 260 -12.39 -11.54 2.96
N TRP A 261 -12.12 -10.23 2.95
CA TRP A 261 -11.36 -9.59 4.02
C TRP A 261 -12.13 -9.57 5.34
N TYR A 262 -13.43 -9.26 5.32
CA TYR A 262 -14.26 -9.30 6.52
C TYR A 262 -14.46 -10.73 7.05
N LYS A 263 -14.69 -11.71 6.16
CA LYS A 263 -14.83 -13.12 6.53
C LYS A 263 -13.54 -13.72 7.09
N THR A 264 -12.38 -13.31 6.56
CA THR A 264 -11.08 -13.90 6.91
C THR A 264 -10.38 -13.18 8.05
N TYR A 265 -10.57 -11.86 8.19
CA TYR A 265 -9.75 -11.00 9.05
C TYR A 265 -10.55 -10.08 9.97
N GLY A 266 -11.81 -10.43 10.28
CA GLY A 266 -12.63 -9.73 11.26
C GLY A 266 -11.80 -9.22 12.43
N TYR A 267 -12.00 -7.94 12.78
CA TYR A 267 -11.27 -7.14 13.77
C TYR A 267 -10.13 -7.89 14.49
N ILE A 268 -8.91 -7.84 13.93
CA ILE A 268 -7.72 -8.40 14.59
C ILE A 268 -7.31 -7.49 15.74
N GLY A 269 -8.14 -7.43 16.78
CA GLY A 269 -7.70 -7.18 18.15
C GLY A 269 -7.06 -8.45 18.66
N ASN A 270 -5.88 -8.34 19.26
CA ASN A 270 -5.07 -9.44 19.79
C ASN A 270 -5.91 -10.63 20.32
N LYS A 271 -5.70 -11.81 19.74
CA LYS A 271 -5.72 -13.06 20.48
C LYS A 271 -4.30 -13.61 20.49
#